data_AF-A0A538NV21-F1
#
_entry.id   AF-A0A538NV21-F1
#
_cell.length_a   1.000
_cell.length_b   1.000
_cell.length_c   1.000
_cell.angle_alpha   90.00
_cell.angle_beta   90.00
_cell.angle_gamma   90.00
#
_symmetry.space_group_name_H-M   'P 1'
#
loop_
_entity.id
_entity.type
_entity.pdbx_description
1 polymer ?
#
loop_
_entity_poly.entity_id
_entity_poly.type
_entity_poly.pdbx_seq_one_letter_code
_entity_poly.pdbx_strand_id
1 'polypeptide(L)'
;MKAFRAIGKAGAAAILAAILLAAPKPARAGRLGTDVIALFPKEIGEFAYADLKKARSQKWFPQLQEQMIPERFRQFEKFLASAGVDPNSQVEELAWGLVAEGLSSKTAGTGSSAVPTGEEVVGVALGNYNPGSTEAYFKQQKLPTFKARGYTLYSFGSGSGASDLFFFFIDSNTAAFGHRAILEKMVEVRFGAEEGLLTNDRLFPLINEANGSGVVWAVLNPAYTRLAMQQLAPEVQQFPEAAKLVARMQNLIINVDASSGIDGKFQAVCGSTEDANTLGQLLQAGFLYKRYQAQKENPELADLLDQARIVPAGDRVTLRMSLSDDQMTSLIRKNTFALKM
;
A
#
# COMPACT_ATOMS: atom_id res chain seq x y z
N MET A 1 -3.24 -19.98 20.02
CA MET A 1 -4.04 -18.75 19.89
C MET A 1 -3.27 -17.45 19.65
N LYS A 2 -2.02 -17.23 20.12
CA LYS A 2 -1.32 -15.95 19.89
C LYS A 2 -0.85 -15.67 18.44
N ALA A 3 -0.78 -16.67 17.55
CA ALA A 3 -0.18 -16.53 16.21
C ALA A 3 -1.06 -15.81 15.16
N PHE A 4 -2.38 -15.74 15.35
CA PHE A 4 -3.32 -15.26 14.31
C PHE A 4 -3.41 -13.73 14.16
N ARG A 5 -2.69 -12.94 14.97
CA ARG A 5 -2.72 -11.46 14.92
C ARG A 5 -1.65 -10.80 14.04
N ALA A 6 -0.82 -11.58 13.34
CA ALA A 6 0.29 -11.05 12.55
C ALA A 6 -0.09 -10.64 11.11
N ILE A 7 -1.18 -11.19 10.55
CA ILE A 7 -1.54 -10.99 9.13
C ILE A 7 -2.30 -9.67 8.93
N GLY A 8 -3.34 -9.40 9.75
CA GLY A 8 -4.08 -8.13 9.78
C GLY A 8 -3.31 -6.93 10.37
N LYS A 9 -2.00 -6.91 10.19
CA LYS A 9 -1.10 -5.75 10.41
C LYS A 9 -0.31 -5.41 9.15
N ALA A 10 -0.32 -6.26 8.11
CA ALA A 10 0.46 -6.05 6.89
C ALA A 10 -0.16 -4.96 6.00
N GLY A 11 -1.48 -4.78 6.04
CA GLY A 11 -2.23 -3.87 5.19
C GLY A 11 -2.18 -2.37 5.54
N ALA A 12 -1.10 -1.94 6.17
CA ALA A 12 -0.67 -0.55 6.22
C ALA A 12 0.87 -0.41 6.20
N ALA A 13 1.60 -1.50 5.91
CA ALA A 13 3.06 -1.52 5.75
C ALA A 13 3.51 -1.17 4.31
N ALA A 14 2.63 -0.55 3.53
CA ALA A 14 2.65 -0.58 2.07
C ALA A 14 3.50 0.55 1.43
N ILE A 15 4.81 0.48 1.69
CA ILE A 15 5.93 1.11 0.94
C ILE A 15 6.09 2.65 1.07
N LEU A 16 7.29 3.11 1.43
CA LEU A 16 7.70 4.52 1.44
C LEU A 16 9.11 4.75 0.82
N ALA A 17 9.15 5.51 -0.29
CA ALA A 17 9.96 6.74 -0.46
C ALA A 17 11.42 6.78 -1.04
N ALA A 18 11.60 7.17 -2.33
CA ALA A 18 12.87 7.44 -3.11
C ALA A 18 12.80 8.82 -3.81
N ILE A 19 13.76 9.47 -4.53
CA ILE A 19 15.24 9.62 -4.71
C ILE A 19 15.45 10.76 -5.80
N LEU A 20 16.70 11.16 -6.12
CA LEU A 20 17.21 12.42 -6.69
C LEU A 20 17.03 12.79 -8.19
N LEU A 21 17.28 14.09 -8.46
CA LEU A 21 17.20 14.79 -9.76
C LEU A 21 18.51 14.78 -10.55
N ALA A 22 18.38 14.61 -11.88
CA ALA A 22 19.13 15.39 -12.87
C ALA A 22 18.16 15.79 -14.00
N ALA A 23 18.27 17.02 -14.50
CA ALA A 23 17.24 17.65 -15.33
C ALA A 23 17.34 17.27 -16.83
N PRO A 24 16.32 17.57 -17.65
CA PRO A 24 14.98 17.03 -17.48
C PRO A 24 14.51 16.29 -18.75
N LYS A 25 13.97 15.09 -18.56
CA LYS A 25 12.94 14.54 -19.46
C LYS A 25 11.70 14.29 -18.61
N PRO A 26 10.48 14.58 -19.10
CA PRO A 26 9.25 14.27 -18.38
C PRO A 26 8.95 12.77 -18.44
N ALA A 27 9.80 11.98 -17.78
CA ALA A 27 9.47 10.63 -17.36
C ALA A 27 8.35 10.73 -16.32
N ARG A 28 7.10 10.79 -16.79
CA ARG A 28 5.94 10.47 -15.96
C ARG A 28 6.24 9.13 -15.28
N ALA A 29 6.04 9.05 -13.97
CA ALA A 29 5.99 7.75 -13.30
C ALA A 29 4.93 6.88 -13.99
N GLY A 30 5.09 5.55 -13.95
CA GLY A 30 4.12 4.63 -14.56
C GLY A 30 2.69 5.01 -14.17
N ARG A 31 1.87 5.36 -15.17
CA ARG A 31 0.46 5.65 -14.96
C ARG A 31 -0.29 4.35 -15.16
N LEU A 32 -0.66 3.73 -14.06
CA LEU A 32 -1.40 2.46 -14.02
C LEU A 32 -2.61 2.53 -14.95
N GLY A 33 -2.72 1.55 -15.84
CA GLY A 33 -3.79 1.47 -16.83
C GLY A 33 -5.18 1.38 -16.20
N THR A 34 -6.17 2.07 -16.78
CA THR A 34 -7.56 2.01 -16.31
C THR A 34 -8.13 0.60 -16.41
N ASP A 35 -7.65 -0.18 -17.38
CA ASP A 35 -7.90 -1.61 -17.56
C ASP A 35 -7.36 -2.47 -16.40
N VAL A 36 -6.21 -2.11 -15.83
CA VAL A 36 -5.67 -2.77 -14.62
C VAL A 36 -6.48 -2.36 -13.38
N ILE A 37 -6.80 -1.07 -13.24
CA ILE A 37 -7.66 -0.58 -12.14
C ILE A 37 -9.06 -1.24 -12.19
N ALA A 38 -9.57 -1.53 -13.38
CA ALA A 38 -10.86 -2.19 -13.59
C ALA A 38 -10.92 -3.63 -13.06
N LEU A 39 -9.78 -4.31 -12.84
CA LEU A 39 -9.75 -5.67 -12.31
C LEU A 39 -10.08 -5.74 -10.81
N PHE A 40 -9.85 -4.65 -10.09
CA PHE A 40 -9.98 -4.62 -8.63
C PHE A 40 -11.46 -4.54 -8.22
N PRO A 41 -11.92 -5.31 -7.23
CA PRO A 41 -13.29 -5.21 -6.71
C PRO A 41 -13.64 -3.85 -6.11
N LYS A 42 -14.92 -3.47 -6.15
CA LYS A 42 -15.43 -2.18 -5.67
C LYS A 42 -15.18 -1.93 -4.18
N GLU A 43 -15.20 -2.98 -3.35
CA GLU A 43 -15.09 -2.89 -1.89
C GLU A 43 -13.66 -2.68 -1.35
N ILE A 44 -12.66 -2.65 -2.23
CA ILE A 44 -11.25 -2.41 -1.89
C ILE A 44 -11.10 -1.14 -1.02
N GLY A 45 -10.43 -1.30 0.12
CA GLY A 45 -10.35 -0.29 1.18
C GLY A 45 -9.03 0.47 1.27
N GLU A 46 -7.93 -0.15 0.86
CA GLU A 46 -6.72 0.53 0.37
C GLU A 46 -6.52 0.08 -1.07
N PHE A 47 -6.25 1.02 -1.99
CA PHE A 47 -5.74 0.71 -3.32
C PHE A 47 -4.45 1.49 -3.57
N ALA A 48 -3.41 0.80 -4.03
CA ALA A 48 -2.06 1.34 -4.06
C ALA A 48 -1.20 0.72 -5.16
N TYR A 49 -0.07 1.36 -5.43
CA TYR A 49 0.79 1.12 -6.58
C TYR A 49 2.26 1.41 -6.28
N ALA A 50 3.15 0.65 -6.92
CA ALA A 50 4.59 0.90 -6.95
C ALA A 50 5.20 0.65 -8.35
N ASP A 51 5.91 1.65 -8.86
CA ASP A 51 6.82 1.56 -10.01
C ASP A 51 8.11 0.88 -9.54
N LEU A 52 8.10 -0.45 -9.47
CA LEU A 52 9.23 -1.25 -8.95
C LEU A 52 10.49 -1.08 -9.79
N LYS A 53 10.34 -0.79 -11.08
CA LYS A 53 11.44 -0.47 -12.01
C LYS A 53 12.17 0.82 -11.62
N LYS A 54 11.44 1.91 -11.38
CA LYS A 54 11.99 3.18 -10.87
C LYS A 54 12.27 3.13 -9.36
N ALA A 55 11.78 2.14 -8.62
CA ALA A 55 12.17 1.91 -7.21
C ALA A 55 13.48 1.13 -7.07
N ARG A 56 13.78 0.14 -7.94
CA ARG A 56 15.01 -0.65 -7.87
C ARG A 56 16.28 0.09 -8.30
N SER A 57 16.17 1.19 -9.04
CA SER A 57 17.33 2.05 -9.37
C SER A 57 17.87 2.86 -8.18
N GLN A 58 17.25 2.72 -7.00
CA GLN A 58 17.36 3.67 -5.90
C GLN A 58 18.20 3.07 -4.75
N LYS A 59 19.24 3.80 -4.31
CA LYS A 59 20.30 3.28 -3.43
C LYS A 59 19.83 2.61 -2.14
N TRP A 60 18.76 3.11 -1.52
CA TRP A 60 18.22 2.55 -0.29
C TRP A 60 17.29 1.35 -0.51
N PHE A 61 16.77 1.16 -1.73
CA PHE A 61 15.65 0.23 -2.02
C PHE A 61 15.85 -1.19 -1.51
N PRO A 62 17.02 -1.84 -1.74
CA PRO A 62 17.27 -3.17 -1.20
C PRO A 62 17.11 -3.24 0.33
N GLN A 63 17.51 -2.19 1.06
CA GLN A 63 17.48 -2.19 2.53
C GLN A 63 16.06 -1.98 3.09
N LEU A 64 15.22 -1.16 2.44
CA LEU A 64 13.81 -1.07 2.84
C LEU A 64 13.02 -2.32 2.41
N GLN A 65 13.31 -2.89 1.22
CA GLN A 65 12.67 -4.13 0.76
C GLN A 65 12.90 -5.26 1.79
N GLU A 66 14.14 -5.40 2.28
CA GLU A 66 14.48 -6.36 3.34
C GLU A 66 13.71 -6.12 4.65
N GLN A 67 13.49 -4.86 5.04
CA GLN A 67 12.77 -4.49 6.27
C GLN A 67 11.25 -4.58 6.17
N MET A 68 10.67 -4.24 5.01
CA MET A 68 9.21 -4.06 4.87
C MET A 68 8.48 -5.28 4.31
N ILE A 69 9.12 -6.12 3.47
CA ILE A 69 8.44 -7.31 2.94
C ILE A 69 8.28 -8.35 4.07
N PRO A 70 7.04 -8.73 4.48
CA PRO A 70 6.82 -9.72 5.52
C PRO A 70 7.37 -11.09 5.10
N GLU A 71 7.83 -11.89 6.06
CA GLU A 71 8.51 -13.17 5.78
C GLU A 71 7.70 -14.12 4.88
N ARG A 72 6.36 -14.14 4.98
CA ARG A 72 5.51 -14.93 4.06
C ARG A 72 5.68 -14.52 2.60
N PHE A 73 5.78 -13.23 2.31
CA PHE A 73 6.00 -12.73 0.95
C PHE A 73 7.44 -13.03 0.49
N ARG A 74 8.45 -12.93 1.37
CA ARG A 74 9.83 -13.36 1.06
C ARG A 74 9.93 -14.86 0.74
N GLN A 75 9.05 -15.69 1.32
CA GLN A 75 8.91 -17.10 0.98
C GLN A 75 8.15 -17.31 -0.34
N PHE A 76 7.13 -16.50 -0.62
CA PHE A 76 6.41 -16.50 -1.89
C PHE A 76 7.31 -16.08 -3.07
N GLU A 77 8.15 -15.06 -2.91
CA GLU A 77 9.15 -14.65 -3.92
C GLU A 77 10.12 -15.80 -4.27
N LYS A 78 10.65 -16.49 -3.26
CA LYS A 78 11.54 -17.67 -3.45
C LYS A 78 10.82 -18.83 -4.14
N PHE A 79 9.53 -19.02 -3.85
CA PHE A 79 8.69 -20.01 -4.51
C PHE A 79 8.39 -19.64 -5.97
N LEU A 80 8.03 -18.39 -6.25
CA LEU A 80 7.84 -17.89 -7.62
C LEU A 80 9.11 -18.06 -8.45
N ALA A 81 10.28 -17.72 -7.90
CA ALA A 81 11.56 -17.91 -8.59
C ALA A 81 11.83 -19.40 -8.91
N SER A 82 11.47 -20.30 -7.99
CA SER A 82 11.52 -21.75 -8.21
C SER A 82 10.55 -22.22 -9.32
N ALA A 83 9.41 -21.53 -9.46
CA ALA A 83 8.40 -21.77 -10.49
C ALA A 83 8.64 -20.98 -11.81
N GLY A 84 9.82 -20.39 -11.99
CA GLY A 84 10.23 -19.68 -13.21
C GLY A 84 9.72 -18.24 -13.34
N VAL A 85 9.39 -17.59 -12.23
CA VAL A 85 9.05 -16.15 -12.14
C VAL A 85 9.91 -15.50 -11.06
N ASP A 86 11.00 -14.81 -11.42
CA ASP A 86 11.75 -13.96 -10.47
C ASP A 86 11.09 -12.58 -10.34
N PRO A 87 10.46 -12.24 -9.19
CA PRO A 87 9.78 -10.96 -9.06
C PRO A 87 10.75 -9.76 -9.09
N ASN A 88 12.02 -9.97 -8.74
CA ASN A 88 13.02 -8.91 -8.62
C ASN A 88 13.59 -8.43 -9.97
N SER A 89 13.45 -9.23 -11.02
CA SER A 89 13.81 -8.84 -12.40
C SER A 89 12.61 -8.75 -13.35
N GLN A 90 11.56 -9.56 -13.16
CA GLN A 90 10.47 -9.68 -14.14
C GLN A 90 9.26 -8.77 -13.88
N VAL A 91 8.99 -8.37 -12.64
CA VAL A 91 7.90 -7.43 -12.32
C VAL A 91 8.42 -6.01 -12.41
N GLU A 92 7.85 -5.18 -13.29
CA GLU A 92 8.23 -3.77 -13.48
C GLU A 92 7.35 -2.81 -12.68
N GLU A 93 6.04 -3.08 -12.62
CA GLU A 93 5.05 -2.30 -11.87
C GLU A 93 4.15 -3.24 -11.05
N LEU A 94 3.69 -2.77 -9.89
CA LEU A 94 2.84 -3.54 -8.98
C LEU A 94 1.68 -2.68 -8.52
N ALA A 95 0.44 -3.17 -8.69
CA ALA A 95 -0.75 -2.63 -8.05
C ALA A 95 -1.28 -3.64 -7.03
N TRP A 96 -1.76 -3.17 -5.88
CA TRP A 96 -2.45 -4.01 -4.89
C TRP A 96 -3.63 -3.29 -4.28
N GLY A 97 -4.51 -4.06 -3.67
CA GLY A 97 -5.54 -3.54 -2.81
C GLY A 97 -5.94 -4.54 -1.73
N LEU A 98 -6.62 -4.02 -0.72
CA LEU A 98 -6.92 -4.74 0.52
C LEU A 98 -8.41 -4.70 0.81
N VAL A 99 -8.99 -5.85 1.11
CA VAL A 99 -10.37 -5.97 1.62
C VAL A 99 -10.35 -6.35 3.09
N ALA A 100 -11.12 -5.62 3.91
CA ALA A 100 -11.09 -5.73 5.36
C ALA A 100 -12.02 -6.83 5.90
N GLU A 101 -11.44 -7.82 6.57
CA GLU A 101 -12.19 -8.75 7.42
C GLU A 101 -12.65 -8.06 8.72
N GLY A 102 -13.84 -8.44 9.19
CA GLY A 102 -14.44 -7.94 10.43
C GLY A 102 -15.12 -6.57 10.33
N LEU A 103 -15.09 -5.92 9.16
CA LEU A 103 -15.87 -4.71 8.90
C LEU A 103 -17.24 -5.02 8.29
N SER A 104 -18.13 -4.04 8.42
CA SER A 104 -19.48 -4.03 7.83
C SER A 104 -19.74 -2.68 7.18
N SER A 105 -20.76 -2.57 6.33
CA SER A 105 -21.19 -1.29 5.75
C SER A 105 -21.48 -0.20 6.79
N LYS A 106 -21.92 -0.60 8.00
CA LYS A 106 -22.16 0.31 9.15
C LYS A 106 -20.88 0.77 9.84
N THR A 107 -19.80 -0.01 9.79
CA THR A 107 -18.56 0.24 10.54
C THR A 107 -17.37 0.68 9.68
N ALA A 108 -17.44 0.51 8.36
CA ALA A 108 -16.42 0.98 7.42
C ALA A 108 -16.45 2.49 7.15
N GLY A 109 -17.60 3.15 7.36
CA GLY A 109 -17.78 4.59 7.10
C GLY A 109 -17.07 5.53 8.08
N THR A 110 -17.28 6.83 7.90
CA THR A 110 -16.87 7.90 8.84
C THR A 110 -17.70 7.85 10.14
N GLY A 111 -17.22 8.47 11.20
CA GLY A 111 -17.84 8.47 12.54
C GLY A 111 -17.67 7.16 13.33
N SER A 112 -17.37 6.06 12.65
CA SER A 112 -16.99 4.78 13.25
C SER A 112 -15.57 4.84 13.84
N SER A 113 -15.36 4.17 14.98
CA SER A 113 -14.03 3.91 15.55
C SER A 113 -13.41 2.59 15.07
N ALA A 114 -14.16 1.75 14.35
CA ALA A 114 -13.70 0.44 13.91
C ALA A 114 -12.64 0.53 12.81
N VAL A 115 -11.71 -0.43 12.85
CA VAL A 115 -10.63 -0.65 11.87
C VAL A 115 -10.66 -2.12 11.41
N PRO A 116 -10.02 -2.49 10.28
CA PRO A 116 -9.85 -3.88 9.88
C PRO A 116 -9.26 -4.74 11.00
N THR A 117 -9.71 -6.01 11.10
CA THR A 117 -9.15 -6.98 12.07
C THR A 117 -8.38 -8.13 11.43
N GLY A 118 -8.51 -8.24 10.11
CA GLY A 118 -7.86 -9.18 9.21
C GLY A 118 -8.06 -8.66 7.77
N GLU A 119 -7.32 -9.15 6.80
CA GLU A 119 -7.14 -8.47 5.51
C GLU A 119 -6.91 -9.45 4.35
N GLU A 120 -7.82 -9.48 3.38
CA GLU A 120 -7.60 -10.15 2.10
C GLU A 120 -6.85 -9.21 1.13
N VAL A 121 -5.56 -9.48 0.90
CA VAL A 121 -4.81 -8.86 -0.21
C VAL A 121 -5.19 -9.44 -1.57
N VAL A 122 -5.31 -8.56 -2.58
CA VAL A 122 -5.31 -8.89 -4.01
C VAL A 122 -4.38 -7.92 -4.75
N GLY A 123 -3.77 -8.34 -5.85
CA GLY A 123 -2.85 -7.50 -6.60
C GLY A 123 -2.61 -7.97 -8.03
N VAL A 124 -2.09 -7.05 -8.83
CA VAL A 124 -1.74 -7.22 -10.24
C VAL A 124 -0.30 -6.76 -10.43
N ALA A 125 0.53 -7.65 -10.97
CA ALA A 125 1.94 -7.43 -11.25
C ALA A 125 2.13 -7.35 -12.78
N LEU A 126 2.61 -6.20 -13.26
CA LEU A 126 2.93 -5.95 -14.66
C LEU A 126 4.42 -6.24 -14.89
N GLY A 127 4.75 -6.91 -15.99
CA GLY A 127 6.08 -7.45 -16.19
C GLY A 127 6.24 -8.26 -17.48
N ASN A 128 7.08 -9.30 -17.43
CA ASN A 128 7.27 -10.25 -18.52
C ASN A 128 7.36 -11.68 -17.97
N TYR A 129 6.42 -12.53 -18.32
CA TYR A 129 6.23 -13.86 -17.73
C TYR A 129 6.23 -14.97 -18.79
N ASN A 130 6.62 -16.17 -18.36
CA ASN A 130 6.42 -17.41 -19.11
C ASN A 130 5.43 -18.31 -18.37
N PRO A 131 4.11 -18.21 -18.65
CA PRO A 131 3.10 -19.05 -18.00
C PRO A 131 3.36 -20.56 -18.16
N GLY A 132 4.04 -20.96 -19.25
CA GLY A 132 4.36 -22.36 -19.56
C GLY A 132 5.44 -22.97 -18.66
N SER A 133 6.43 -22.20 -18.21
CA SER A 133 7.43 -22.72 -17.25
C SER A 133 6.80 -22.96 -15.88
N THR A 134 5.94 -22.05 -15.42
CA THR A 134 5.17 -22.25 -14.18
C THR A 134 4.20 -23.43 -14.28
N GLU A 135 3.47 -23.58 -15.39
CA GLU A 135 2.57 -24.73 -15.57
C GLU A 135 3.35 -26.07 -15.59
N ALA A 136 4.51 -26.11 -16.26
CA ALA A 136 5.39 -27.28 -16.26
C ALA A 136 5.93 -27.60 -14.86
N TYR A 137 6.36 -26.59 -14.09
CA TYR A 137 6.83 -26.75 -12.72
C TYR A 137 5.72 -27.31 -11.80
N PHE A 138 4.52 -26.74 -11.84
CA PHE A 138 3.39 -27.22 -11.04
C PHE A 138 3.00 -28.67 -11.38
N LYS A 139 3.01 -29.04 -12.66
CA LYS A 139 2.80 -30.43 -13.11
C LYS A 139 3.90 -31.38 -12.62
N GLN A 140 5.17 -30.98 -12.72
CA GLN A 140 6.31 -31.79 -12.30
C GLN A 140 6.32 -32.03 -10.78
N GLN A 141 6.11 -30.97 -10.00
CA GLN A 141 6.11 -31.01 -8.53
C GLN A 141 4.76 -31.47 -7.93
N LYS A 142 3.75 -31.74 -8.77
CA LYS A 142 2.38 -32.14 -8.37
C LYS A 142 1.71 -31.17 -7.40
N LEU A 143 1.99 -29.87 -7.57
CA LEU A 143 1.50 -28.81 -6.70
C LEU A 143 0.02 -28.49 -6.99
N PRO A 144 -0.77 -28.04 -5.99
CA PRO A 144 -2.20 -27.81 -6.19
C PRO A 144 -2.48 -26.67 -7.20
N THR A 145 -3.50 -26.88 -8.03
CA THR A 145 -4.02 -25.87 -8.95
C THR A 145 -5.55 -25.90 -8.96
N PHE A 146 -6.15 -24.74 -9.22
CA PHE A 146 -7.60 -24.55 -9.24
C PHE A 146 -8.03 -23.82 -10.53
N LYS A 147 -9.33 -23.81 -10.82
CA LYS A 147 -9.89 -23.22 -12.05
C LYS A 147 -10.97 -22.20 -11.72
N ALA A 148 -10.83 -20.98 -12.24
CA ALA A 148 -11.83 -19.91 -12.15
C ALA A 148 -11.99 -19.24 -13.53
N ARG A 149 -13.21 -19.26 -14.10
CA ARG A 149 -13.55 -18.75 -15.45
C ARG A 149 -12.52 -19.08 -16.57
N GLY A 150 -11.88 -20.25 -16.49
CA GLY A 150 -10.87 -20.73 -17.45
C GLY A 150 -9.41 -20.51 -17.02
N TYR A 151 -9.13 -19.54 -16.15
CA TYR A 151 -7.79 -19.31 -15.59
C TYR A 151 -7.34 -20.47 -14.69
N THR A 152 -6.03 -20.72 -14.64
CA THR A 152 -5.39 -21.65 -13.69
C THR A 152 -4.85 -20.85 -12.51
N LEU A 153 -5.41 -21.05 -11.32
CA LEU A 153 -4.90 -20.49 -10.08
C LEU A 153 -3.87 -21.45 -9.48
N TYR A 154 -2.64 -20.98 -9.36
CA TYR A 154 -1.48 -21.68 -8.81
C TYR A 154 -1.34 -21.37 -7.31
N SER A 155 -1.33 -22.38 -6.43
CA SER A 155 -1.28 -22.15 -4.98
C SER A 155 0.14 -22.07 -4.41
N PHE A 156 0.38 -21.09 -3.54
CA PHE A 156 1.48 -21.05 -2.58
C PHE A 156 0.95 -21.35 -1.17
N GLY A 157 1.09 -22.60 -0.74
CA GLY A 157 0.57 -23.13 0.51
C GLY A 157 -0.01 -24.53 0.34
N SER A 158 -1.03 -24.86 1.12
CA SER A 158 -1.76 -26.14 1.02
C SER A 158 -2.81 -26.19 -0.10
N GLY A 159 -3.25 -25.03 -0.59
CA GLY A 159 -4.36 -24.89 -1.53
C GLY A 159 -5.74 -24.82 -0.88
N SER A 160 -5.83 -24.96 0.45
CA SER A 160 -7.08 -24.94 1.23
C SER A 160 -7.02 -24.13 2.52
N GLY A 161 -5.86 -23.60 2.90
CA GLY A 161 -5.72 -22.74 4.07
C GLY A 161 -6.23 -21.32 3.79
N ALA A 162 -6.99 -20.75 4.74
CA ALA A 162 -7.57 -19.40 4.60
C ALA A 162 -6.54 -18.25 4.43
N SER A 163 -5.24 -18.53 4.61
CA SER A 163 -4.15 -17.57 4.38
C SER A 163 -3.24 -17.97 3.20
N ASP A 164 -3.54 -19.06 2.50
CA ASP A 164 -2.77 -19.48 1.32
C ASP A 164 -2.89 -18.44 0.21
N LEU A 165 -1.76 -18.12 -0.42
CA LEU A 165 -1.73 -17.19 -1.54
C LEU A 165 -1.88 -17.96 -2.84
N PHE A 166 -2.49 -17.31 -3.81
CA PHE A 166 -2.71 -17.84 -5.15
C PHE A 166 -2.22 -16.82 -6.16
N PHE A 167 -1.85 -17.27 -7.35
CA PHE A 167 -1.59 -16.40 -8.48
C PHE A 167 -2.01 -17.05 -9.79
N PHE A 168 -2.28 -16.24 -10.80
CA PHE A 168 -2.53 -16.69 -12.16
C PHE A 168 -2.02 -15.65 -13.17
N PHE A 169 -1.82 -16.09 -14.41
CA PHE A 169 -1.46 -15.21 -15.51
C PHE A 169 -2.72 -14.79 -16.26
N ILE A 170 -2.93 -13.49 -16.41
CA ILE A 170 -3.95 -12.93 -17.29
C ILE A 170 -3.50 -13.11 -18.74
N ASP A 171 -2.22 -12.87 -18.99
CA ASP A 171 -1.47 -13.07 -20.24
C ASP A 171 0.05 -13.15 -19.94
N SER A 172 0.92 -12.95 -20.93
CA SER A 172 2.39 -13.02 -20.74
C SER A 172 3.04 -11.73 -20.19
N ASN A 173 2.30 -10.65 -19.96
CA ASN A 173 2.80 -9.42 -19.33
C ASN A 173 2.08 -9.06 -18.02
N THR A 174 0.89 -9.61 -17.79
CA THR A 174 0.07 -9.34 -16.59
C THR A 174 -0.20 -10.61 -15.79
N ALA A 175 0.22 -10.61 -14.52
CA ALA A 175 -0.11 -11.62 -13.54
C ALA A 175 -0.95 -11.02 -12.41
N ALA A 176 -1.84 -11.82 -11.81
CA ALA A 176 -2.64 -11.43 -10.65
C ALA A 176 -2.39 -12.40 -9.49
N PHE A 177 -2.40 -11.91 -8.26
CA PHE A 177 -2.12 -12.69 -7.05
C PHE A 177 -2.96 -12.21 -5.85
N GLY A 178 -3.10 -13.04 -4.82
CA GLY A 178 -3.82 -12.67 -3.59
C GLY A 178 -4.28 -13.86 -2.77
N HIS A 179 -5.14 -13.60 -1.79
CA HIS A 179 -5.94 -14.67 -1.17
C HIS A 179 -7.03 -15.14 -2.13
N ARG A 180 -7.50 -16.38 -1.93
CA ARG A 180 -8.32 -17.07 -2.94
C ARG A 180 -9.65 -16.37 -3.24
N ALA A 181 -10.42 -15.98 -2.23
CA ALA A 181 -11.78 -15.51 -2.43
C ALA A 181 -11.78 -14.16 -3.15
N ILE A 182 -10.92 -13.22 -2.71
CA ILE A 182 -10.77 -11.93 -3.40
C ILE A 182 -10.15 -12.06 -4.81
N LEU A 183 -9.28 -13.04 -5.06
CA LEU A 183 -8.68 -13.28 -6.38
C LEU A 183 -9.67 -13.94 -7.35
N GLU A 184 -10.51 -14.86 -6.88
CA GLU A 184 -11.65 -15.39 -7.65
C GLU A 184 -12.67 -14.27 -7.92
N LYS A 185 -12.90 -13.34 -6.97
CA LYS A 185 -13.74 -12.15 -7.21
C LYS A 185 -13.15 -11.20 -8.26
N MET A 186 -11.84 -10.94 -8.26
CA MET A 186 -11.16 -10.17 -9.32
C MET A 186 -11.39 -10.78 -10.71
N VAL A 187 -11.46 -12.12 -10.81
CA VAL A 187 -11.83 -12.80 -12.06
C VAL A 187 -13.28 -12.53 -12.43
N GLU A 188 -14.23 -12.60 -11.49
CA GLU A 188 -15.65 -12.28 -11.76
C GLU A 188 -15.87 -10.82 -12.16
N VAL A 189 -15.13 -9.87 -11.56
CA VAL A 189 -15.10 -8.45 -11.95
C VAL A 189 -14.61 -8.29 -13.40
N ARG A 190 -13.51 -8.96 -13.78
CA ARG A 190 -12.98 -8.95 -15.15
C ARG A 190 -13.98 -9.47 -16.19
N PHE A 191 -14.89 -10.37 -15.80
CA PHE A 191 -15.98 -10.88 -16.65
C PHE A 191 -17.30 -10.10 -16.51
N GLY A 192 -17.33 -9.01 -15.74
CA GLY A 192 -18.52 -8.15 -15.58
C GLY A 192 -19.64 -8.77 -14.73
N ALA A 193 -19.34 -9.80 -13.94
CA ALA A 193 -20.30 -10.44 -13.04
C ALA A 193 -20.35 -9.80 -11.64
N GLU A 194 -19.32 -9.02 -11.28
CA GLU A 194 -19.17 -8.31 -10.00
C GLU A 194 -18.76 -6.86 -10.25
N GLU A 195 -19.06 -5.96 -9.31
CA GLU A 195 -18.73 -4.53 -9.48
C GLU A 195 -17.22 -4.26 -9.30
N GLY A 196 -16.60 -3.63 -10.29
CA GLY A 196 -15.20 -3.20 -10.26
C GLY A 196 -14.99 -1.80 -9.70
N LEU A 197 -13.73 -1.49 -9.36
CA LEU A 197 -13.29 -0.28 -8.65
C LEU A 197 -13.60 1.02 -9.40
N LEU A 198 -13.76 0.97 -10.73
CA LEU A 198 -14.24 2.12 -11.54
C LEU A 198 -15.62 2.63 -11.10
N THR A 199 -16.43 1.80 -10.44
CA THR A 199 -17.78 2.14 -9.93
C THR A 199 -17.77 2.59 -8.47
N ASN A 200 -16.59 2.75 -7.84
CA ASN A 200 -16.46 3.27 -6.48
C ASN A 200 -16.38 4.80 -6.52
N ASP A 201 -17.53 5.47 -6.46
CA ASP A 201 -17.68 6.94 -6.54
C ASP A 201 -16.86 7.73 -5.50
N ARG A 202 -16.35 7.06 -4.45
CA ARG A 202 -15.53 7.69 -3.40
C ARG A 202 -14.04 7.47 -3.60
N LEU A 203 -13.63 6.25 -3.91
CA LEU A 203 -12.21 5.91 -4.05
C LEU A 203 -11.68 6.22 -5.46
N PHE A 204 -12.44 5.95 -6.52
CA PHE A 204 -11.96 6.11 -7.89
C PHE A 204 -11.57 7.55 -8.27
N PRO A 205 -12.28 8.63 -7.84
CA PRO A 205 -11.81 10.00 -8.08
C PRO A 205 -10.45 10.28 -7.43
N LEU A 206 -10.22 9.77 -6.22
CA LEU A 206 -8.97 9.93 -5.48
C LEU A 206 -7.84 9.07 -6.07
N ILE A 207 -8.16 7.90 -6.63
CA ILE A 207 -7.23 7.08 -7.41
C ILE A 207 -6.82 7.82 -8.69
N ASN A 208 -7.73 8.55 -9.35
CA ASN A 208 -7.36 9.41 -10.48
C ASN A 208 -6.52 10.64 -10.07
N GLU A 209 -6.65 11.13 -8.84
CA GLU A 209 -5.77 12.17 -8.27
C GLU A 209 -4.36 11.62 -7.97
N ALA A 210 -4.25 10.35 -7.55
CA ALA A 210 -2.99 9.69 -7.19
C ALA A 210 -2.25 9.04 -8.37
N ASN A 211 -2.95 8.56 -9.39
CA ASN A 211 -2.38 7.73 -10.45
C ASN A 211 -1.35 8.49 -11.33
N GLY A 212 -0.10 8.02 -11.31
CA GLY A 212 1.03 8.64 -12.01
C GLY A 212 1.66 9.83 -11.28
N SER A 213 1.29 10.08 -10.01
CA SER A 213 1.82 11.19 -9.20
C SER A 213 3.22 10.93 -8.60
N GLY A 214 3.73 9.72 -8.66
CA GLY A 214 5.04 9.34 -8.10
C GLY A 214 5.34 7.85 -8.26
N VAL A 215 6.47 7.41 -7.71
CA VAL A 215 6.92 6.00 -7.76
C VAL A 215 6.10 5.10 -6.86
N VAL A 216 5.57 5.64 -5.76
CA VAL A 216 4.63 4.93 -4.89
C VAL A 216 3.44 5.85 -4.65
N TRP A 217 2.23 5.30 -4.67
CA TRP A 217 1.05 6.00 -4.19
C TRP A 217 0.00 5.03 -3.64
N ALA A 218 -0.80 5.48 -2.68
CA ALA A 218 -1.87 4.73 -2.05
C ALA A 218 -3.09 5.62 -1.79
N VAL A 219 -4.28 5.04 -1.84
CA VAL A 219 -5.56 5.70 -1.56
C VAL A 219 -6.37 4.84 -0.60
N LEU A 220 -6.59 5.36 0.60
CA LEU A 220 -7.22 4.65 1.71
C LEU A 220 -8.65 5.18 1.94
N ASN A 221 -9.58 4.28 2.25
CA ASN A 221 -10.95 4.58 2.67
C ASN A 221 -11.00 5.02 4.16
N PRO A 222 -12.17 5.35 4.76
CA PRO A 222 -12.21 5.84 6.14
C PRO A 222 -11.64 4.85 7.18
N ALA A 223 -11.86 3.55 6.99
CA ALA A 223 -11.41 2.53 7.92
C ALA A 223 -9.90 2.24 7.82
N TYR A 224 -9.36 2.19 6.59
CA TYR A 224 -7.92 2.09 6.37
C TYR A 224 -7.19 3.37 6.80
N THR A 225 -7.80 4.54 6.59
CA THR A 225 -7.28 5.82 7.10
C THR A 225 -7.17 5.82 8.63
N ARG A 226 -8.18 5.32 9.34
CA ARG A 226 -8.11 5.14 10.80
C ARG A 226 -7.04 4.13 11.22
N LEU A 227 -6.88 3.03 10.50
CA LEU A 227 -5.85 2.02 10.77
C LEU A 227 -4.44 2.63 10.62
N ALA A 228 -4.18 3.32 9.51
CA ALA A 228 -2.92 4.02 9.27
C ALA A 228 -2.63 5.06 10.37
N MET A 229 -3.62 5.87 10.77
CA MET A 229 -3.46 6.83 11.87
C MET A 229 -3.19 6.16 13.22
N GLN A 230 -3.80 5.00 13.51
CA GLN A 230 -3.51 4.22 14.72
C GLN A 230 -2.10 3.63 14.73
N GLN A 231 -1.54 3.28 13.57
CA GLN A 231 -0.19 2.72 13.47
C GLN A 231 0.90 3.81 13.46
N LEU A 232 0.69 4.91 12.74
CA LEU A 232 1.65 6.00 12.59
C LEU A 232 1.68 6.96 13.79
N ALA A 233 0.53 7.17 14.44
CA ALA A 233 0.38 8.09 15.57
C ALA A 233 -0.48 7.47 16.70
N PRO A 234 -0.05 6.35 17.30
CA PRO A 234 -0.83 5.64 18.33
C PRO A 234 -1.16 6.51 19.55
N GLU A 235 -0.35 7.53 19.84
CA GLU A 235 -0.63 8.48 20.93
C GLU A 235 -1.91 9.30 20.71
N VAL A 236 -2.41 9.44 19.47
CA VAL A 236 -3.67 10.15 19.18
C VAL A 236 -4.86 9.54 19.92
N GLN A 237 -4.84 8.23 20.18
CA GLN A 237 -5.88 7.54 20.96
C GLN A 237 -5.93 7.99 22.44
N GLN A 238 -4.89 8.67 22.95
CA GLN A 238 -4.85 9.22 24.30
C GLN A 238 -5.56 10.59 24.40
N PHE A 239 -5.91 11.21 23.27
CA PHE A 239 -6.51 12.55 23.20
C PHE A 239 -7.91 12.46 22.57
N PRO A 240 -9.00 12.45 23.36
CA PRO A 240 -10.35 12.15 22.87
C PRO A 240 -10.84 13.01 21.69
N GLU A 241 -10.50 14.30 21.65
CA GLU A 241 -10.90 15.18 20.53
C GLU A 241 -10.11 14.89 19.24
N ALA A 242 -8.83 14.51 19.36
CA ALA A 242 -8.03 14.08 18.22
C ALA A 242 -8.47 12.70 17.70
N ALA A 243 -8.86 11.78 18.60
CA ALA A 243 -9.45 10.49 18.23
C ALA A 243 -10.81 10.65 17.51
N LYS A 244 -11.68 11.55 17.99
CA LYS A 244 -12.94 11.92 17.29
C LYS A 244 -12.67 12.52 15.91
N LEU A 245 -11.62 13.35 15.78
CA LEU A 245 -11.23 13.96 14.52
C LEU A 245 -10.73 12.92 13.51
N VAL A 246 -9.88 11.98 13.95
CA VAL A 246 -9.45 10.82 13.13
C VAL A 246 -10.64 9.96 12.71
N ALA A 247 -11.67 9.79 13.56
CA ALA A 247 -12.91 9.11 13.17
C ALA A 247 -13.73 9.85 12.10
N ARG A 248 -13.54 11.18 11.93
CA ARG A 248 -14.17 11.99 10.88
C ARG A 248 -13.33 12.10 9.59
N MET A 249 -12.12 11.55 9.54
CA MET A 249 -11.34 11.48 8.29
C MET A 249 -12.05 10.59 7.27
N GLN A 250 -12.23 11.10 6.05
CA GLN A 250 -12.87 10.38 4.94
C GLN A 250 -11.87 9.46 4.23
N ASN A 251 -10.70 9.98 3.92
CA ASN A 251 -9.68 9.29 3.13
C ASN A 251 -8.28 9.79 3.48
N LEU A 252 -7.26 9.01 3.11
CA LEU A 252 -5.86 9.40 3.07
C LEU A 252 -5.32 9.06 1.68
N ILE A 253 -4.72 10.05 1.01
CA ILE A 253 -3.86 9.81 -0.16
C ILE A 253 -2.41 9.87 0.32
N ILE A 254 -1.63 8.86 -0.03
CA ILE A 254 -0.18 8.80 0.16
C ILE A 254 0.46 8.84 -1.23
N ASN A 255 1.52 9.62 -1.40
CA ASN A 255 2.31 9.69 -2.61
C ASN A 255 3.78 9.88 -2.22
N VAL A 256 4.69 9.24 -2.96
CA VAL A 256 6.09 9.64 -2.98
C VAL A 256 6.62 9.63 -4.41
N ASP A 257 7.18 10.76 -4.86
CA ASP A 257 7.95 10.80 -6.09
C ASP A 257 9.45 10.70 -5.85
N ALA A 258 10.10 10.02 -6.81
CA ALA A 258 11.52 9.71 -6.85
C ALA A 258 12.24 10.27 -8.08
N SER A 259 11.95 11.52 -8.43
CA SER A 259 12.60 12.20 -9.57
C SER A 259 13.52 13.35 -9.16
N SER A 260 13.51 13.79 -7.90
CA SER A 260 14.10 15.08 -7.50
C SER A 260 14.79 15.14 -6.14
N GLY A 261 14.67 14.07 -5.40
CA GLY A 261 14.75 14.00 -3.95
C GLY A 261 13.54 13.18 -3.53
N ILE A 262 13.50 12.80 -2.27
CA ILE A 262 12.40 12.01 -1.75
C ILE A 262 11.31 12.98 -1.32
N ASP A 263 10.29 13.26 -2.14
CA ASP A 263 9.17 14.13 -1.73
C ASP A 263 7.95 13.28 -1.35
N GLY A 264 7.78 13.05 -0.05
CA GLY A 264 6.63 12.36 0.51
C GLY A 264 5.48 13.33 0.74
N LYS A 265 4.35 13.11 0.04
CA LYS A 265 3.10 13.84 0.19
C LYS A 265 2.03 12.95 0.82
N PHE A 266 1.59 13.30 2.03
CA PHE A 266 0.42 12.72 2.67
C PHE A 266 -0.72 13.74 2.64
N GLN A 267 -1.92 13.32 2.28
CA GLN A 267 -3.08 14.21 2.14
C GLN A 267 -4.33 13.59 2.78
N ALA A 268 -4.69 14.09 3.95
CA ALA A 268 -5.93 13.73 4.62
C ALA A 268 -7.11 14.47 3.99
N VAL A 269 -8.21 13.76 3.73
CA VAL A 269 -9.52 14.32 3.42
C VAL A 269 -10.37 14.25 4.68
N CYS A 270 -10.85 15.38 5.17
CA CYS A 270 -11.53 15.52 6.45
C CYS A 270 -13.05 15.67 6.27
N GLY A 271 -13.82 15.57 7.35
CA GLY A 271 -15.28 15.75 7.29
C GLY A 271 -15.73 17.19 6.98
N SER A 272 -14.86 18.17 7.21
CA SER A 272 -15.14 19.60 7.02
C SER A 272 -13.84 20.43 6.92
N THR A 273 -13.98 21.70 6.53
CA THR A 273 -12.89 22.69 6.60
C THR A 273 -12.44 22.99 8.03
N GLU A 274 -13.34 22.89 9.01
CA GLU A 274 -13.01 23.04 10.43
C GLU A 274 -12.14 21.87 10.90
N ASP A 275 -12.55 20.63 10.60
CA ASP A 275 -11.77 19.42 10.86
C ASP A 275 -10.36 19.50 10.26
N ALA A 276 -10.24 19.98 9.01
CA ALA A 276 -8.95 20.14 8.35
C ALA A 276 -8.05 21.17 9.07
N ASN A 277 -8.60 22.32 9.47
CA ASN A 277 -7.84 23.31 10.22
C ASN A 277 -7.39 22.79 11.60
N THR A 278 -8.27 22.11 12.35
CA THR A 278 -7.93 21.49 13.63
C THR A 278 -6.88 20.38 13.47
N LEU A 279 -6.99 19.54 12.42
CA LEU A 279 -6.02 18.48 12.15
C LEU A 279 -4.64 19.07 11.79
N GLY A 280 -4.60 20.15 11.00
CA GLY A 280 -3.37 20.88 10.69
C GLY A 280 -2.66 21.39 11.94
N GLN A 281 -3.40 22.03 12.87
CA GLN A 281 -2.86 22.52 14.15
C GLN A 281 -2.36 21.37 15.05
N LEU A 282 -3.13 20.29 15.16
CA LEU A 282 -2.74 19.11 15.97
C LEU A 282 -1.51 18.39 15.39
N LEU A 283 -1.38 18.30 14.07
CA LEU A 283 -0.18 17.76 13.43
C LEU A 283 1.04 18.65 13.69
N GLN A 284 0.91 19.98 13.60
CA GLN A 284 2.02 20.91 13.89
C GLN A 284 2.50 20.78 15.36
N ALA A 285 1.57 20.73 16.31
CA ALA A 285 1.90 20.52 17.73
C ALA A 285 2.50 19.12 18.00
N GLY A 286 1.95 18.07 17.38
CA GLY A 286 2.46 16.71 17.49
C GLY A 286 3.86 16.54 16.89
N PHE A 287 4.14 17.20 15.77
CA PHE A 287 5.47 17.20 15.12
C PHE A 287 6.50 17.92 15.99
N LEU A 288 6.16 19.07 16.58
CA LEU A 288 7.03 19.77 17.53
C LEU A 288 7.38 18.88 18.74
N TYR A 289 6.41 18.15 19.29
CA TYR A 289 6.60 17.23 20.41
C TYR A 289 7.47 16.00 20.02
N LYS A 290 7.15 15.34 18.90
CA LYS A 290 7.93 14.20 18.38
C LYS A 290 9.36 14.61 18.01
N ARG A 291 9.57 15.81 17.45
CA ARG A 291 10.90 16.38 17.18
C ARG A 291 11.73 16.51 18.45
N TYR A 292 11.15 17.02 19.54
CA TYR A 292 11.83 17.14 20.84
C TYR A 292 12.24 15.78 21.43
N GLN A 293 11.40 14.75 21.27
CA GLN A 293 11.78 13.37 21.63
C GLN A 293 12.93 12.86 20.74
N ALA A 294 12.80 13.02 19.42
CA ALA A 294 13.75 12.52 18.43
C ALA A 294 15.15 13.15 18.54
N GLN A 295 15.28 14.39 19.02
CA GLN A 295 16.56 15.12 19.12
C GLN A 295 17.70 14.36 19.82
N LYS A 296 17.40 13.41 20.72
CA LYS A 296 18.41 12.60 21.42
C LYS A 296 18.58 11.18 20.88
N GLU A 297 17.53 10.61 20.30
CA GLU A 297 17.48 9.19 19.90
C GLU A 297 17.69 9.00 18.39
N ASN A 298 17.20 9.95 17.58
CA ASN A 298 17.24 9.93 16.12
C ASN A 298 17.24 11.36 15.56
N PRO A 299 18.39 12.07 15.55
CA PRO A 299 18.48 13.46 15.08
C PRO A 299 17.94 13.67 13.66
N GLU A 300 18.17 12.73 12.74
CA GLU A 300 17.69 12.80 11.37
C GLU A 300 16.16 12.75 11.27
N LEU A 301 15.48 12.09 12.23
CA LEU A 301 14.02 12.17 12.37
C LEU A 301 13.59 13.53 12.96
N ALA A 302 14.39 14.13 13.85
CA ALA A 302 14.12 15.48 14.34
C ALA A 302 14.22 16.51 13.20
N ASP A 303 15.28 16.44 12.39
CA ASP A 303 15.46 17.30 11.21
C ASP A 303 14.33 17.12 10.18
N LEU A 304 13.90 15.88 9.95
CA LEU A 304 12.78 15.55 9.07
C LEU A 304 11.45 16.14 9.56
N LEU A 305 11.18 16.08 10.87
CA LEU A 305 9.99 16.66 11.49
C LEU A 305 10.04 18.20 11.53
N ASP A 306 11.22 18.80 11.52
CA ASP A 306 11.44 20.25 11.45
C ASP A 306 11.15 20.81 10.05
N GLN A 307 11.58 20.08 9.01
CA GLN A 307 11.42 20.47 7.60
C GLN A 307 10.02 20.17 7.04
N ALA A 308 9.20 19.41 7.77
CA ALA A 308 7.86 19.02 7.38
C ALA A 308 6.90 20.22 7.22
N ARG A 309 6.16 20.27 6.10
CA ARG A 309 5.23 21.35 5.79
C ARG A 309 3.79 20.86 5.88
N ILE A 310 3.04 21.38 6.85
CA ILE A 310 1.63 21.03 7.10
C ILE A 310 0.75 22.21 6.66
N VAL A 311 -0.10 21.98 5.65
CA VAL A 311 -0.95 23.00 5.01
C VAL A 311 -2.40 22.49 4.95
N PRO A 312 -3.33 23.05 5.76
CA PRO A 312 -4.76 22.87 5.56
C PRO A 312 -5.26 23.73 4.38
N ALA A 313 -6.16 23.19 3.57
CA ALA A 313 -6.80 23.90 2.46
C ALA A 313 -8.15 23.23 2.12
N GLY A 314 -9.25 23.95 2.31
CA GLY A 314 -10.60 23.37 2.18
C GLY A 314 -10.81 22.24 3.19
N ASP A 315 -11.40 21.13 2.74
CA ASP A 315 -11.60 19.89 3.51
C ASP A 315 -10.32 19.06 3.70
N ARG A 316 -9.17 19.51 3.17
CA ARG A 316 -7.94 18.70 3.07
C ARG A 316 -6.81 19.25 3.94
N VAL A 317 -5.97 18.34 4.44
CA VAL A 317 -4.68 18.69 5.06
C VAL A 317 -3.57 17.98 4.32
N THR A 318 -2.64 18.74 3.76
CA THR A 318 -1.45 18.21 3.09
C THR A 318 -0.25 18.33 4.03
N LEU A 319 0.38 17.20 4.32
CA LEU A 319 1.72 17.10 4.89
C LEU A 319 2.70 16.80 3.74
N ARG A 320 3.77 17.60 3.61
CA ARG A 320 4.91 17.32 2.73
C ARG A 320 6.19 17.18 3.52
N MET A 321 7.02 16.21 3.13
CA MET A 321 8.29 15.88 3.78
C MET A 321 9.31 15.56 2.69
N SER A 322 10.40 16.33 2.63
CA SER A 322 11.42 16.18 1.58
C SER A 322 12.73 15.65 2.19
N LEU A 323 13.36 14.63 1.58
CA LEU A 323 14.60 14.02 2.08
C LEU A 323 15.64 13.77 0.97
N SER A 324 16.91 13.69 1.37
CA SER A 324 17.99 13.11 0.55
C SER A 324 18.07 11.58 0.68
N ASP A 325 18.71 10.94 -0.31
CA ASP A 325 19.07 9.51 -0.29
C ASP A 325 19.72 9.07 1.04
N ASP A 326 20.63 9.91 1.55
CA ASP A 326 21.45 9.60 2.73
C ASP A 326 20.64 9.74 4.02
N GLN A 327 19.76 10.75 4.11
CA GLN A 327 18.80 10.87 5.22
C GLN A 327 17.88 9.65 5.28
N MET A 328 17.28 9.25 4.14
CA MET A 328 16.42 8.08 4.08
C MET A 328 17.18 6.80 4.42
N THR A 329 18.40 6.64 3.91
CA THR A 329 19.27 5.49 4.25
C THR A 329 19.54 5.43 5.75
N SER A 330 19.80 6.56 6.43
CA SER A 330 19.95 6.59 7.89
C SER A 330 18.65 6.24 8.63
N LEU A 331 17.52 6.80 8.19
CA LEU A 331 16.21 6.56 8.80
C LEU A 331 15.78 5.09 8.68
N ILE A 332 16.02 4.44 7.54
CA ILE A 332 15.84 2.99 7.35
C ILE A 332 16.78 2.21 8.28
N ARG A 333 18.07 2.55 8.36
CA ARG A 333 19.03 1.90 9.29
C ARG A 333 18.64 2.02 10.76
N LYS A 334 17.96 3.10 11.15
CA LYS A 334 17.41 3.31 12.50
C LYS A 334 16.03 2.67 12.72
N ASN A 335 15.53 1.89 11.75
CA ASN A 335 14.22 1.25 11.74
C ASN A 335 13.06 2.26 11.93
N THR A 336 13.23 3.50 11.44
CA THR A 336 12.27 4.60 11.67
C THR A 336 10.89 4.32 11.07
N PHE A 337 10.85 3.59 9.95
CA PHE A 337 9.63 3.19 9.25
C PHE A 337 9.14 1.78 9.63
N ALA A 338 9.86 1.08 10.51
CA ALA A 338 9.47 -0.26 10.94
C ALA A 338 8.29 -0.17 11.94
N LEU A 339 7.17 -0.80 11.59
CA LEU A 339 6.00 -0.90 12.46
C LEU A 339 6.37 -1.66 13.74
N LYS A 340 6.26 -0.99 14.90
CA LYS A 340 6.46 -1.61 16.21
C LYS A 340 5.32 -2.61 16.47
N MET A 341 5.64 -3.90 16.44
CA MET A 341 4.68 -5.02 16.50
C MET A 341 4.02 -5.23 17.86
#